data_AF-A0A0C3EZN4-F1
#
_entry.id   AF-A0A0C3EZN4-F1
#
_cell.length_a   1.000
_cell.length_b   1.000
_cell.length_c   1.000
_cell.angle_alpha   90.00
_cell.angle_beta   90.00
_cell.angle_gamma   90.00
#
_symmetry.space_group_name_H-M   'P 1'
#
loop_
_entity.id
_entity.type
_entity.pdbx_description
1 polymer ?
#
loop_
_entity_poly.entity_id
_entity_poly.type
_entity_poly.pdbx_seq_one_letter_code
_entity_poly.pdbx_strand_id
1 'polypeptide(L)'
;MYKYKNKNIVGQRANTRCQNIINTVRDKANASATKYCTARAALVKLSIHCVDNDGWRDRLLPLNQKGIQPLMEGEEGESEGNRTLSWIWKVVGVGSNSDDLGLQVALRIEWCKSRARAMCWSEQVLILREEMRRVPAFFDWHAKWWDERRYLLIELEGDEKEDVVAYASKQAHIRRSMKTTFEAQLG
;
A
#
# COMPACT_ATOMS: atom_id res chain seq x y z
N MET A 1 -8.33 -5.96 -2.78
CA MET A 1 -7.89 -5.72 -1.38
C MET A 1 -9.01 -5.71 -0.34
N TYR A 2 -10.22 -5.19 -0.65
CA TYR A 2 -11.35 -5.10 0.32
C TYR A 2 -11.88 -6.46 0.85
N LYS A 3 -11.78 -7.53 0.05
CA LYS A 3 -12.30 -8.87 0.40
C LYS A 3 -11.45 -9.64 1.44
N TYR A 4 -10.17 -9.31 1.60
CA TYR A 4 -9.28 -9.98 2.56
C TYR A 4 -9.53 -9.50 3.99
N LYS A 5 -9.80 -8.20 4.17
CA LYS A 5 -10.15 -7.61 5.47
C LYS A 5 -11.45 -8.19 6.01
N ASN A 6 -12.49 -8.33 5.18
CA ASN A 6 -13.77 -8.85 5.62
C ASN A 6 -13.74 -10.32 6.06
N LYS A 7 -12.83 -11.13 5.50
CA LYS A 7 -12.73 -12.57 5.80
C LYS A 7 -11.96 -12.86 7.10
N ASN A 8 -11.09 -11.94 7.52
CA ASN A 8 -10.23 -12.08 8.71
C ASN A 8 -10.67 -11.23 9.91
N ILE A 9 -11.87 -10.63 9.90
CA ILE A 9 -12.45 -10.00 11.10
C ILE A 9 -12.92 -11.12 12.04
N VAL A 10 -12.06 -11.51 12.98
CA VAL A 10 -12.41 -12.49 14.01
C VAL A 10 -13.18 -11.78 15.13
N GLY A 11 -14.51 -11.90 15.14
CA GLY A 11 -15.42 -11.50 16.22
C GLY A 11 -15.61 -9.98 16.43
N GLN A 12 -16.87 -9.52 16.44
CA GLN A 12 -17.21 -8.10 16.66
C GLN A 12 -16.57 -7.52 17.94
N ARG A 13 -16.53 -8.31 19.03
CA ARG A 13 -15.98 -7.89 20.34
C ARG A 13 -14.49 -7.59 20.32
N ALA A 14 -13.69 -8.37 19.58
CA ALA A 14 -12.25 -8.13 19.46
C ALA A 14 -11.98 -6.85 18.64
N ASN A 15 -12.80 -6.61 17.62
CA ASN A 15 -12.76 -5.37 16.84
C ASN A 15 -13.08 -4.15 17.71
N THR A 16 -14.12 -4.22 18.55
CA THR A 16 -14.45 -3.14 19.51
C THR A 16 -13.32 -2.85 20.49
N ARG A 17 -12.66 -3.88 21.04
CA ARG A 17 -11.52 -3.68 21.95
C ARG A 17 -10.34 -2.99 21.26
N CYS A 18 -10.00 -3.44 20.05
CA CYS A 18 -8.95 -2.80 19.24
C CYS A 18 -9.32 -1.34 18.91
N GLN A 19 -10.57 -1.09 18.53
CA GLN A 19 -11.04 0.26 18.24
C GLN A 19 -11.01 1.17 19.47
N ASN A 20 -11.35 0.66 20.65
CA ASN A 20 -11.24 1.42 21.90
C ASN A 20 -9.80 1.78 22.24
N ILE A 21 -8.84 0.87 22.01
CA ILE A 21 -7.40 1.17 22.18
C ILE A 21 -6.97 2.27 21.20
N ILE A 22 -7.35 2.16 19.92
CA ILE A 22 -7.04 3.17 18.89
C ILE A 22 -7.62 4.53 19.29
N ASN A 23 -8.89 4.56 19.72
CA ASN A 23 -9.54 5.79 20.16
C ASN A 23 -8.82 6.39 21.36
N THR A 24 -8.45 5.57 22.36
CA THR A 24 -7.71 6.04 23.54
C THR A 24 -6.37 6.68 23.15
N VAL A 25 -5.65 6.08 22.20
CA VAL A 25 -4.37 6.65 21.70
C VAL A 25 -4.62 7.94 20.94
N ARG A 26 -5.66 7.98 20.08
CA ARG A 26 -6.05 9.18 19.34
C ARG A 26 -6.45 10.32 20.26
N ASP A 27 -7.18 10.05 21.33
CA ASP A 27 -7.60 11.05 22.31
C ASP A 27 -6.39 11.62 23.06
N LYS A 28 -5.42 10.77 23.43
CA LYS A 28 -4.15 11.22 24.02
C LYS A 28 -3.34 12.09 23.06
N ALA A 29 -3.29 11.72 21.78
CA ALA A 29 -2.62 12.50 20.76
C ALA A 29 -3.29 13.88 20.57
N ASN A 30 -4.63 13.90 20.49
CA ASN A 30 -5.42 15.13 20.39
C ASN A 30 -5.23 16.03 21.61
N ALA A 31 -5.27 15.46 22.82
CA ALA A 31 -5.04 16.23 24.04
C ALA A 31 -3.64 16.86 24.08
N SER A 32 -2.62 16.13 23.59
CA SER A 32 -1.26 16.64 23.47
C SER A 32 -1.17 17.75 22.42
N ALA A 33 -1.85 17.58 21.28
CA ALA A 33 -1.95 18.60 20.24
C ALA A 33 -2.63 19.89 20.74
N THR A 34 -3.73 19.78 21.48
CA THR A 34 -4.40 20.94 22.08
C THR A 34 -3.46 21.68 23.03
N LYS A 35 -2.75 20.95 23.91
CA LYS A 35 -1.75 21.55 24.82
C LYS A 35 -0.64 22.28 24.06
N TYR A 36 -0.14 21.69 22.98
CA TYR A 36 0.86 22.33 22.13
C TYR A 36 0.33 23.62 21.50
N CYS A 37 -0.87 23.56 20.91
CA CYS A 37 -1.49 24.72 20.27
C CYS A 37 -1.76 25.86 21.25
N THR A 38 -2.24 25.56 22.46
CA THR A 38 -2.48 26.58 23.48
C THR A 38 -1.18 27.20 23.99
N ALA A 39 -0.16 26.39 24.25
CA ALA A 39 1.16 26.87 24.67
C ALA A 39 1.79 27.74 23.57
N ARG A 40 1.72 27.32 22.31
CA ARG A 40 2.22 28.09 21.17
C ARG A 40 1.48 29.41 21.00
N ALA A 41 0.15 29.42 21.15
CA ALA A 41 -0.64 30.64 21.10
C ALA A 41 -0.25 31.64 22.21
N ALA A 42 0.06 31.14 23.42
CA ALA A 42 0.60 31.96 24.49
C ALA A 42 1.99 32.51 24.16
N LEU A 43 2.88 31.68 23.61
CA LEU A 43 4.21 32.11 23.16
C LEU A 43 4.13 33.19 22.07
N VAL A 44 3.22 33.05 21.10
CA VAL A 44 2.99 34.10 20.08
C VAL A 44 2.60 35.42 20.75
N LYS A 45 1.62 35.40 21.67
CA LYS A 45 1.18 36.61 22.39
C LYS A 45 2.29 37.26 23.20
N LEU A 46 3.12 36.46 23.87
CA LEU A 46 4.22 36.95 24.69
C LEU A 46 5.41 37.43 23.85
N SER A 47 5.64 36.83 22.67
CA SER A 47 6.77 37.17 21.79
C SER A 47 6.74 38.61 21.28
N ILE A 48 5.56 39.24 21.22
CA ILE A 48 5.39 40.66 20.86
C ILE A 48 6.16 41.60 21.82
N HIS A 49 6.40 41.15 23.06
CA HIS A 49 7.07 41.92 24.10
C HIS A 49 8.55 41.55 24.28
N CYS A 50 9.08 40.61 23.50
CA CYS A 50 10.47 40.16 23.59
C CYS A 50 11.27 40.60 22.36
N VAL A 51 12.31 41.40 22.56
CA VAL A 51 13.11 42.04 21.48
C VAL A 51 14.02 41.04 20.74
N ASP A 52 14.40 39.90 21.35
CA ASP A 52 15.46 39.01 20.83
C ASP A 52 15.13 37.50 20.85
N ASN A 53 13.85 37.09 20.84
CA ASN A 53 13.51 35.67 21.04
C ASN A 53 12.47 35.14 20.04
N ASP A 54 12.79 35.20 18.74
CA ASP A 54 11.95 34.63 17.67
C ASP A 54 12.49 33.30 17.10
N GLY A 55 13.69 32.85 17.51
CA GLY A 55 14.30 31.59 17.02
C GLY A 55 13.52 30.31 17.39
N TRP A 56 12.54 30.39 18.29
CA TRP A 56 11.64 29.28 18.58
C TRP A 56 10.62 29.04 17.46
N ARG A 57 10.32 30.04 16.61
CA ARG A 57 9.35 29.93 15.50
C ARG A 57 9.83 28.96 14.42
N ASP A 58 11.14 28.83 14.23
CA ASP A 58 11.76 27.90 13.28
C ASP A 58 11.65 26.45 13.74
N ARG A 59 11.53 26.21 15.06
CA ARG A 59 11.45 24.87 15.65
C ARG A 59 10.03 24.46 16.02
N LEU A 60 9.19 25.41 16.44
CA LEU A 60 7.82 25.16 16.88
C LEU A 60 6.84 25.70 15.83
N LEU A 61 6.65 24.90 14.77
CA LEU A 61 5.77 25.26 13.65
C LEU A 61 4.29 25.17 14.03
N PRO A 62 3.39 25.88 13.32
CA PRO A 62 1.95 25.70 13.48
C PRO A 62 1.55 24.23 13.26
N LEU A 63 0.80 23.67 14.20
CA LEU A 63 0.30 22.31 14.10
C LEU A 63 -1.06 22.31 13.41
N ASN A 64 -1.07 21.96 12.11
CA ASN A 64 -2.31 21.65 11.42
C ASN A 64 -2.78 20.25 11.83
N GLN A 65 -4.09 20.01 11.88
CA GLN A 65 -4.65 18.69 12.25
C GLN A 65 -4.17 17.58 11.30
N LYS A 66 -3.89 17.93 10.04
CA LYS A 66 -3.26 17.05 9.04
C LYS A 66 -1.81 16.65 9.36
N GLY A 67 -1.11 17.38 10.22
CA GLY A 67 0.27 17.11 10.61
C GLY A 67 0.41 16.10 11.76
N ILE A 68 -0.70 15.75 12.42
CA ILE A 68 -0.77 14.69 13.45
C ILE A 68 -0.89 13.35 12.72
N GLN A 69 0.19 12.98 12.04
CA GLN A 69 0.29 11.70 11.36
C GLN A 69 1.26 10.77 12.10
N PRO A 70 0.98 9.46 12.11
CA PRO A 70 1.98 8.48 12.49
C PRO A 70 3.26 8.69 11.70
N LEU A 71 4.43 8.35 12.27
CA LEU A 71 5.72 8.35 11.56
C LEU A 71 5.67 7.59 10.23
N MET A 72 4.74 6.64 10.13
CA MET A 72 4.52 5.71 9.04
C MET A 72 3.73 6.30 7.86
N GLU A 73 3.03 7.42 8.06
CA GLU A 73 2.09 7.99 7.09
C GLU A 73 2.71 9.30 6.57
N GLY A 74 3.08 9.30 5.28
CA GLY A 74 3.54 10.50 4.58
C GLY A 74 2.41 11.52 4.45
N GLU A 75 2.68 12.65 3.82
CA GLU A 75 1.62 13.61 3.54
C GLU A 75 0.55 13.03 2.60
N GLU A 76 -0.70 13.48 2.75
CA GLU A 76 -1.83 13.03 1.92
C GLU A 76 -1.51 13.23 0.43
N GLY A 77 -1.34 12.12 -0.30
CA GLY A 77 -1.03 12.13 -1.74
C GLY A 77 0.38 11.67 -2.10
N GLU A 78 1.25 11.42 -1.11
CA GLU A 78 2.59 10.91 -1.37
C GLU A 78 2.59 9.39 -1.63
N SER A 79 3.27 8.98 -2.71
CA SER A 79 3.61 7.58 -2.94
C SER A 79 4.60 7.09 -1.89
N GLU A 80 4.68 5.77 -1.63
CA GLU A 80 5.58 5.23 -0.60
C GLU A 80 7.05 5.66 -0.77
N GLY A 81 7.48 5.92 -2.02
CA GLY A 81 8.85 6.35 -2.35
C GLY A 81 9.10 7.85 -2.26
N ASN A 82 8.07 8.68 -2.13
CA ASN A 82 8.20 10.14 -2.01
C ASN A 82 7.63 10.65 -0.67
N ARG A 83 7.68 9.81 0.37
CA ARG A 83 7.14 10.14 1.69
C ARG A 83 8.01 11.18 2.40
N THR A 84 7.41 12.30 2.75
CA THR A 84 7.99 13.35 3.58
C THR A 84 7.45 13.21 5.00
N LEU A 85 8.34 12.99 5.97
CA LEU A 85 7.94 12.97 7.37
C LEU A 85 7.41 14.35 7.82
N SER A 86 6.31 14.33 8.58
CA SER A 86 5.81 15.53 9.28
C SER A 86 6.91 16.16 10.12
N TRP A 87 6.94 17.50 10.16
CA TRP A 87 7.98 18.27 10.86
C TRP A 87 8.11 17.89 12.34
N ILE A 88 7.02 17.41 12.97
CA ILE A 88 7.01 16.93 14.36
C ILE A 88 8.07 15.84 14.57
N TRP A 89 8.29 14.99 13.57
CA TRP A 89 9.29 13.92 13.60
C TRP A 89 10.70 14.38 13.18
N LYS A 90 10.83 15.59 12.61
CA LYS A 90 12.10 16.19 12.18
C LYS A 90 12.74 17.05 13.27
N VAL A 91 11.96 17.52 14.25
CA VAL A 91 12.46 18.38 15.32
C VAL A 91 13.18 17.56 16.39
N VAL A 92 14.51 17.68 16.43
CA VAL A 92 15.33 17.12 17.50
C VAL A 92 15.25 18.03 18.74
N GLY A 93 14.95 17.45 19.91
CA GLY A 93 15.33 18.04 21.20
C GLY A 93 14.27 18.77 22.03
N VAL A 94 13.02 18.28 22.12
CA VAL A 94 12.12 18.68 23.23
C VAL A 94 12.30 17.79 24.47
N GLY A 95 13.02 16.67 24.35
CA GLY A 95 13.55 15.89 25.46
C GLY A 95 15.08 15.81 25.34
N SER A 96 15.80 16.26 26.35
CA SER A 96 17.27 16.33 26.40
C SER A 96 17.99 14.96 26.44
N ASN A 97 17.37 13.88 25.99
CA ASN A 97 18.00 12.56 25.98
C ASN A 97 18.14 12.06 24.55
N SER A 98 19.37 11.72 24.19
CA SER A 98 19.79 10.94 23.02
C SER A 98 19.10 9.56 22.89
N ASP A 99 18.11 9.29 23.73
CA ASP A 99 17.56 7.98 24.08
C ASP A 99 16.03 8.02 24.06
N ASP A 100 15.45 8.73 23.07
CA ASP A 100 14.02 8.57 22.78
C ASP A 100 13.78 7.16 22.22
N LEU A 101 13.61 6.21 23.15
CA LEU A 101 13.34 4.81 22.89
C LEU A 101 12.13 4.65 21.96
N GLY A 102 11.15 5.56 22.02
CA GLY A 102 9.99 5.56 21.13
C GLY A 102 10.38 5.77 19.68
N LEU A 103 11.20 6.78 19.40
CA LEU A 103 11.71 7.06 18.05
C LEU A 103 12.62 5.92 17.55
N GLN A 104 13.52 5.40 18.40
CA GLN A 104 14.38 4.28 18.03
C GLN A 104 13.56 3.02 17.69
N VAL A 105 12.54 2.70 18.48
CA VAL A 105 11.63 1.58 18.22
C VAL A 105 10.86 1.79 16.92
N ALA A 106 10.36 3.00 16.68
CA ALA A 106 9.64 3.32 15.45
C ALA A 106 10.53 3.18 14.19
N LEU A 107 11.78 3.66 14.26
CA LEU A 107 12.77 3.49 13.19
C LEU A 107 13.13 2.01 12.95
N ARG A 108 13.31 1.21 14.02
CA ARG A 108 13.55 -0.24 13.88
C ARG A 108 12.38 -0.96 13.23
N ILE A 109 11.15 -0.61 13.59
CA ILE A 109 9.94 -1.16 12.97
C ILE A 109 9.93 -0.81 11.48
N GLU A 110 10.22 0.44 11.12
CA GLU A 110 10.20 0.87 9.72
C GLU A 110 11.32 0.24 8.90
N TRP A 111 12.50 0.06 9.49
CA TRP A 111 13.58 -0.69 8.87
C TRP A 111 13.18 -2.15 8.62
N CYS A 112 12.61 -2.83 9.61
CA CYS A 112 12.12 -4.21 9.45
C CYS A 112 11.07 -4.32 8.33
N LYS A 113 10.13 -3.38 8.25
CA LYS A 113 9.12 -3.35 7.18
C LYS A 113 9.73 -3.09 5.81
N SER A 114 10.63 -2.11 5.72
CA SER A 114 11.34 -1.79 4.47
C SER A 114 12.20 -2.95 3.98
N ARG A 115 12.89 -3.63 4.90
CA ARG A 115 13.67 -4.83 4.62
C ARG A 115 12.77 -6.00 4.19
N ALA A 116 11.65 -6.24 4.86
CA ALA A 116 10.69 -7.26 4.46
C ALA A 116 10.12 -6.98 3.06
N ARG A 117 9.77 -5.72 2.76
CA ARG A 117 9.36 -5.31 1.40
C ARG A 117 10.46 -5.58 0.38
N ALA A 118 11.70 -5.21 0.68
CA ALA A 118 12.83 -5.45 -0.23
C ALA A 118 13.06 -6.96 -0.49
N MET A 119 12.94 -7.79 0.55
CA MET A 119 13.02 -9.25 0.43
C MET A 119 11.86 -9.78 -0.45
N CYS A 120 10.61 -9.41 -0.15
CA CYS A 120 9.46 -9.82 -0.95
C CYS A 120 9.52 -9.29 -2.39
N TRP A 121 10.13 -8.12 -2.62
CA TRP A 121 10.31 -7.59 -3.96
C TRP A 121 11.19 -8.50 -4.81
N SER A 122 12.28 -9.04 -4.24
CA SER A 122 13.12 -10.00 -4.95
C SER A 122 12.37 -11.27 -5.35
N GLU A 123 11.53 -11.79 -4.45
CA GLU A 123 10.65 -12.93 -4.73
C GLU A 123 9.61 -12.59 -5.80
N GLN A 124 8.98 -11.41 -5.71
CA GLN A 124 8.00 -10.97 -6.68
C GLN A 124 8.60 -10.78 -8.07
N VAL A 125 9.84 -10.29 -8.19
CA VAL A 125 10.53 -10.20 -9.48
C VAL A 125 10.75 -11.60 -10.07
N LEU A 126 11.14 -12.58 -9.25
CA LEU A 126 11.29 -13.97 -9.70
C LEU A 126 9.95 -14.57 -10.13
N ILE A 127 8.89 -14.38 -9.34
CA ILE A 127 7.54 -14.82 -9.67
C ILE A 127 7.05 -14.16 -10.96
N LEU A 128 7.24 -12.84 -11.11
CA LEU A 128 6.81 -12.10 -12.29
C LEU A 128 7.51 -12.62 -13.55
N ARG A 129 8.83 -12.86 -13.48
CA ARG A 129 9.57 -13.46 -14.60
C ARG A 129 9.03 -14.84 -14.97
N GLU A 130 8.70 -15.66 -13.97
CA GLU A 130 8.12 -16.98 -14.23
C GLU A 130 6.69 -16.87 -14.77
N GLU A 131 5.88 -15.91 -14.32
CA GLU A 131 4.55 -15.63 -14.87
C GLU A 131 4.63 -15.15 -16.33
N MET A 132 5.59 -14.27 -16.65
CA MET A 132 5.85 -13.84 -18.03
C MET A 132 6.19 -15.03 -18.95
N ARG A 133 6.78 -16.09 -18.41
CA ARG A 133 7.03 -17.34 -19.14
C ARG A 133 5.80 -18.26 -19.19
N ARG A 134 5.05 -18.37 -18.08
CA ARG A 134 3.89 -19.27 -17.95
C ARG A 134 2.68 -18.80 -18.73
N VAL A 135 2.42 -17.50 -18.79
CA VAL A 135 1.24 -16.94 -19.46
C VAL A 135 1.21 -17.28 -20.96
N PRO A 136 2.28 -17.06 -21.75
CA PRO A 136 2.34 -17.51 -23.15
C PRO A 136 2.21 -19.02 -23.31
N ALA A 137 2.87 -19.79 -22.44
CA ALA A 137 2.82 -21.25 -22.46
C ALA A 137 1.40 -21.77 -22.18
N PHE A 138 0.68 -21.13 -21.25
CA PHE A 138 -0.72 -21.42 -20.96
C PHE A 138 -1.62 -21.09 -22.15
N PHE A 139 -1.45 -19.93 -22.79
CA PHE A 139 -2.24 -19.58 -23.98
C PHE A 139 -2.00 -20.56 -25.14
N ASP A 140 -0.75 -20.99 -25.35
CA ASP A 140 -0.38 -21.98 -26.36
C ASP A 140 -1.04 -23.35 -26.08
N TRP A 141 -0.90 -23.83 -24.84
CA TRP A 141 -1.53 -25.07 -24.39
C TRP A 141 -3.05 -25.01 -24.51
N HIS A 142 -3.68 -23.91 -24.09
CA HIS A 142 -5.13 -23.76 -24.12
C HIS A 142 -5.68 -23.60 -25.55
N ALA A 143 -4.88 -23.06 -26.47
CA ALA A 143 -5.22 -23.04 -27.90
C ALA A 143 -5.21 -24.46 -28.47
N LYS A 144 -4.17 -25.25 -28.18
CA LYS A 144 -4.08 -26.66 -28.58
C LYS A 144 -5.22 -27.49 -28.00
N TRP A 145 -5.56 -27.28 -26.73
CA TRP A 145 -6.70 -27.94 -26.09
C TRP A 145 -8.02 -27.66 -26.83
N TRP A 146 -8.25 -26.42 -27.29
CA TRP A 146 -9.43 -26.10 -28.12
C TRP A 146 -9.38 -26.78 -29.49
N ASP A 147 -8.21 -26.87 -30.12
CA ASP A 147 -8.06 -27.57 -31.40
C ASP A 147 -8.26 -29.09 -31.26
N GLU A 148 -7.74 -29.72 -30.21
CA GLU A 148 -8.00 -31.13 -29.89
C GLU A 148 -9.49 -31.39 -29.66
N ARG A 149 -10.16 -30.49 -28.95
CA ARG A 149 -11.59 -30.60 -28.68
C ARG A 149 -12.44 -30.49 -29.94
N ARG A 150 -11.96 -29.77 -30.97
CA ARG A 150 -12.58 -29.75 -32.31
C ARG A 150 -12.65 -31.15 -32.92
N TYR A 151 -11.60 -31.96 -32.77
CA TYR A 151 -11.56 -33.32 -33.34
C TYR A 151 -12.41 -34.32 -32.54
N LEU A 152 -12.56 -34.13 -31.24
CA LEU A 152 -13.42 -34.97 -30.40
C LEU A 152 -14.93 -34.74 -30.64
N LEU A 153 -15.31 -33.57 -31.16
CA LEU A 153 -16.71 -33.21 -31.46
C LEU A 153 -17.16 -33.69 -32.85
N ILE A 154 -16.34 -34.50 -33.53
CA ILE A 154 -16.65 -35.07 -34.84
C ILE A 154 -17.81 -36.09 -34.78
N GLU A 155 -18.15 -36.62 -33.60
CA GLU A 155 -19.28 -37.55 -33.39
C GLU A 155 -20.68 -36.91 -33.42
N LEU A 156 -20.79 -35.58 -33.44
CA LEU A 156 -22.07 -34.87 -33.63
C LEU A 156 -22.42 -34.77 -35.13
N GLU A 157 -23.65 -35.09 -35.50
CA GLU A 157 -24.21 -34.99 -36.86
C GLU A 157 -25.10 -33.75 -37.00
N GLY A 158 -24.97 -33.01 -38.11
CA GLY A 158 -25.82 -31.85 -38.46
C GLY A 158 -25.14 -30.46 -38.32
N ASP A 159 -25.92 -29.39 -38.53
CA ASP A 159 -25.49 -27.98 -38.46
C ASP A 159 -24.84 -27.60 -37.11
N GLU A 160 -25.27 -28.23 -36.01
CA GLU A 160 -24.72 -28.01 -34.67
C GLU A 160 -23.21 -28.34 -34.59
N LYS A 161 -22.73 -29.25 -35.45
CA LYS A 161 -21.31 -29.59 -35.56
C LYS A 161 -20.50 -28.42 -36.10
N GLU A 162 -21.01 -27.74 -37.12
CA GLU A 162 -20.33 -26.62 -37.77
C GLU A 162 -20.18 -25.45 -36.80
N ASP A 163 -21.23 -25.14 -36.04
CA ASP A 163 -21.23 -24.10 -35.02
C ASP A 163 -20.24 -24.38 -33.89
N VAL A 164 -20.20 -25.61 -33.38
CA VAL A 164 -19.29 -26.01 -32.30
C VAL A 164 -17.83 -25.99 -32.78
N VAL A 165 -17.57 -26.46 -34.01
CA VAL A 165 -16.24 -26.40 -34.63
C VAL A 165 -15.80 -24.95 -34.85
N ALA A 166 -16.69 -24.09 -35.34
CA ALA A 166 -16.43 -22.66 -35.52
C ALA A 166 -16.13 -21.97 -34.18
N TYR A 167 -16.88 -22.30 -33.12
CA TYR A 167 -16.64 -21.77 -31.79
C TYR A 167 -15.28 -22.20 -31.23
N ALA A 168 -14.95 -23.49 -31.30
CA ALA A 168 -13.64 -24.00 -30.86
C ALA A 168 -12.49 -23.32 -31.63
N SER A 169 -12.66 -23.14 -32.95
CA SER A 169 -11.71 -22.41 -33.81
C SER A 169 -11.51 -20.97 -33.35
N LYS A 170 -12.60 -20.27 -33.07
CA LYS A 170 -12.58 -18.89 -32.59
C LYS A 170 -11.87 -18.79 -31.24
N GLN A 171 -12.14 -19.72 -30.31
CA GLN A 171 -11.46 -19.74 -29.01
C GLN A 171 -9.96 -19.99 -29.15
N ALA A 172 -9.56 -20.95 -29.98
CA ALA A 172 -8.15 -21.23 -30.24
C ALA A 172 -7.44 -20.00 -30.86
N HIS A 173 -8.10 -19.31 -31.79
CA HIS A 173 -7.60 -18.07 -32.37
C HIS A 173 -7.44 -16.94 -31.33
N ILE A 174 -8.43 -16.72 -30.47
CA ILE A 174 -8.37 -15.72 -29.39
C ILE A 174 -7.17 -15.99 -28.48
N ARG A 175 -6.94 -17.25 -28.07
CA ARG A 175 -5.80 -17.61 -27.21
C ARG A 175 -4.46 -17.35 -27.88
N ARG A 176 -4.33 -17.67 -29.17
CA ARG A 176 -3.14 -17.32 -29.95
C ARG A 176 -2.94 -15.81 -30.07
N SER A 177 -4.01 -15.05 -30.30
CA SER A 177 -3.94 -13.59 -30.34
C SER A 177 -3.46 -13.01 -29.00
N MET A 178 -4.03 -13.47 -27.88
CA MET A 178 -3.59 -13.07 -26.53
C MET A 178 -2.10 -13.36 -26.29
N LYS A 179 -1.60 -14.52 -26.75
CA LYS A 179 -0.17 -14.87 -26.71
C LYS A 179 0.66 -13.85 -27.49
N THR A 180 0.31 -13.59 -28.75
CA THR A 180 1.06 -12.65 -29.60
C THR A 180 1.07 -11.23 -29.04
N THR A 181 -0.06 -10.74 -28.50
CA THR A 181 -0.12 -9.41 -27.88
C THR A 181 0.71 -9.34 -26.60
N PHE A 182 0.74 -10.42 -25.82
CA PHE A 182 1.52 -10.47 -24.59
C PHE A 182 3.02 -10.51 -24.91
N GLU A 183 3.46 -11.34 -25.86
CA GLU A 183 4.86 -11.41 -26.32
C GLU A 183 5.33 -10.07 -26.92
N ALA A 184 4.46 -9.37 -27.67
CA ALA A 184 4.77 -8.04 -28.22
C ALA A 184 4.91 -6.94 -27.16
N GLN A 185 4.35 -7.11 -25.97
CA GLN A 185 4.52 -6.18 -24.84
C GLN A 185 5.78 -6.47 -24.01
N LEU A 186 6.43 -7.61 -24.23
CA LEU A 186 7.63 -8.04 -23.51
C LEU A 186 8.95 -7.75 -24.23
N GLY A 187 8.91 -7.48 -25.54
CA GLY A 187 10.05 -7.08 -26.35
C GLY A 187 10.15 -5.56 -26.50
#